data_AF-Q9Y0Y5-F1
#
_entry.id   AF-Q9Y0Y5-F1
#
_cell.length_a   1.000
_cell.length_b   1.000
_cell.length_c   1.000
_cell.angle_alpha   90.00
_cell.angle_beta   90.00
_cell.angle_gamma   90.00
#
_symmetry.space_group_name_H-M   'P 1'
#
loop_
_entity.id
_entity.type
_entity.pdbx_description
1 polymer ?
#
loop_
_entity_poly.entity_id
_entity_poly.type
_entity_poly.pdbx_seq_one_letter_code
_entity_poly.pdbx_strand_id
1 'polypeptide(L)'
;MSRQQNEEDTNSVLFDARNEYYIGNFMGSINFVLPEQGTAGPELLSYMYLSYLAIDSGRIVASDIKEGNSTPLQALRLVHEAFEQPSRTEELLEKLTDKVAGEEDETNIWHLATAIVYCHDGQFENALKILHGSTNLESMALSVQCLLRLQRVDLAKQLVAKMQEISDDATLTQLAQAWVALAQGTEQMQDAFHIYQEFCEKFKPTPALLNGQAVVHLGLERYEEADSVLRESLLKKHNDYDTLINLMVHAHLTGKPTEAITRNLEQLRQFYPKSDFVTDLDKKSAEFDRLCLQYDVEGGEKLLAV
;
A
#
# COMPACT_ATOMS: atom_id res chain seq x y z
N MET A 1 40.64 3.57 -1.76
CA MET A 1 39.96 4.70 -1.12
C MET A 1 38.73 5.15 -1.91
N SER A 2 38.83 5.59 -3.18
CA SER A 2 37.63 6.07 -3.91
C SER A 2 36.53 5.03 -4.13
N ARG A 3 36.86 3.76 -4.44
CA ARG A 3 35.82 2.71 -4.60
C ARG A 3 35.10 2.36 -3.29
N GLN A 4 35.84 2.20 -2.19
CA GLN A 4 35.26 1.90 -0.88
C GLN A 4 34.35 3.04 -0.40
N GLN A 5 34.77 4.29 -0.61
CA GLN A 5 33.96 5.45 -0.27
C GLN A 5 32.68 5.51 -1.13
N ASN A 6 32.79 5.27 -2.45
CA ASN A 6 31.60 5.21 -3.32
C ASN A 6 30.65 4.06 -2.94
N GLU A 7 31.16 2.89 -2.54
CA GLU A 7 30.35 1.74 -2.10
C GLU A 7 29.64 2.03 -0.76
N GLU A 8 30.32 2.64 0.21
CA GLU A 8 29.72 3.10 1.47
C GLU A 8 28.64 4.15 1.23
N ASP A 9 28.91 5.14 0.37
CA ASP A 9 27.94 6.19 0.02
C ASP A 9 26.71 5.59 -0.68
N THR A 10 26.90 4.67 -1.63
CA THR A 10 25.78 4.00 -2.34
C THR A 10 24.92 3.16 -1.38
N ASN A 11 25.55 2.43 -0.46
CA ASN A 11 24.82 1.63 0.54
C ASN A 11 24.02 2.50 1.51
N SER A 12 24.55 3.68 1.88
CA SER A 12 23.81 4.65 2.69
C SER A 12 22.59 5.19 1.94
N VAL A 13 22.76 5.59 0.68
CA VAL A 13 21.67 6.12 -0.16
C VAL A 13 20.58 5.06 -0.37
N LEU A 14 20.96 3.79 -0.55
CA LEU A 14 20.03 2.68 -0.65
C LEU A 14 19.22 2.48 0.64
N PHE A 15 19.89 2.53 1.79
CA PHE A 15 19.21 2.42 3.09
C PHE A 15 18.21 3.57 3.32
N ASP A 16 18.59 4.80 2.97
CA ASP A 16 17.72 5.98 3.12
C ASP A 16 16.54 5.93 2.15
N ALA A 17 16.78 5.61 0.87
CA ALA A 17 15.74 5.49 -0.14
C ALA A 17 14.71 4.39 0.20
N ARG A 18 15.18 3.27 0.76
CA ARG A 18 14.34 2.18 1.29
C ARG A 18 13.41 2.66 2.40
N ASN A 19 13.98 3.29 3.43
CA ASN A 19 13.19 3.75 4.56
C ASN A 19 12.14 4.78 4.16
N GLU A 20 12.50 5.75 3.30
CA GLU A 20 11.54 6.73 2.78
C GLU A 20 10.42 6.08 1.97
N TYR A 21 10.73 5.05 1.18
CA TYR A 21 9.72 4.27 0.46
C TYR A 21 8.77 3.53 1.42
N TYR A 22 9.30 2.82 2.43
CA TYR A 22 8.50 2.03 3.36
C TYR A 22 7.53 2.87 4.21
N ILE A 23 7.93 4.09 4.59
CA ILE A 23 7.07 5.00 5.34
C ILE A 23 6.10 5.79 4.45
N GLY A 24 6.13 5.58 3.13
CA GLY A 24 5.24 6.25 2.17
C GLY A 24 5.68 7.66 1.76
N ASN A 25 6.92 8.06 2.04
CA ASN A 25 7.50 9.30 1.53
C ASN A 25 8.17 9.06 0.17
N PHE A 26 7.35 8.74 -0.83
CA PHE A 26 7.80 8.40 -2.18
C PHE A 26 8.63 9.50 -2.84
N MET A 27 8.26 10.77 -2.62
CA MET A 27 9.04 11.90 -3.13
C MET A 27 10.42 12.00 -2.46
N GLY A 28 10.50 11.69 -1.15
CA GLY A 28 11.79 11.57 -0.44
C GLY A 28 12.67 10.50 -1.07
N SER A 29 12.12 9.30 -1.28
CA SER A 29 12.84 8.19 -1.91
C SER A 29 13.36 8.55 -3.31
N ILE A 30 12.53 9.18 -4.16
CA ILE A 30 12.96 9.66 -5.48
C ILE A 30 14.11 10.68 -5.36
N ASN A 31 14.03 11.63 -4.44
CA ASN A 31 15.04 12.67 -4.28
C ASN A 31 16.40 12.12 -3.81
N PHE A 32 16.43 11.00 -3.07
CA PHE A 32 17.67 10.32 -2.71
C PHE A 32 18.31 9.61 -3.91
N VAL A 33 17.51 9.00 -4.79
CA VAL A 33 18.03 8.19 -5.90
C VAL A 33 18.36 9.02 -7.14
N LEU A 34 17.61 10.10 -7.40
CA LEU A 34 17.73 10.90 -8.64
C LEU A 34 19.16 11.40 -8.93
N PRO A 35 19.96 11.88 -7.93
CA PRO A 35 21.35 12.29 -8.18
C PRO A 35 22.24 11.14 -8.66
N GLU A 36 21.97 9.92 -8.22
CA GLU A 36 22.75 8.71 -8.52
C GLU A 36 22.19 7.92 -9.72
N GLN A 37 21.12 8.41 -10.39
CA GLN A 37 20.42 7.65 -11.43
C GLN A 37 21.34 7.13 -12.56
N GLY A 38 22.40 7.87 -12.89
CA GLY A 38 23.36 7.50 -13.94
C GLY A 38 24.39 6.43 -13.55
N THR A 39 24.57 6.18 -12.25
CA THR A 39 25.62 5.31 -11.69
C THR A 39 25.06 4.21 -10.79
N ALA A 40 23.82 4.33 -10.35
CA ALA A 40 23.13 3.43 -9.45
C ALA A 40 22.90 2.03 -10.05
N GLY A 41 23.00 1.01 -9.19
CA GLY A 41 22.60 -0.34 -9.52
C GLY A 41 21.07 -0.51 -9.63
N PRO A 42 20.60 -1.65 -10.17
CA PRO A 42 19.16 -1.91 -10.36
C PRO A 42 18.36 -1.89 -9.05
N GLU A 43 18.95 -2.32 -7.94
CA GLU A 43 18.32 -2.32 -6.60
C GLU A 43 18.04 -0.91 -6.08
N LEU A 44 18.96 0.05 -6.28
CA LEU A 44 18.71 1.42 -5.87
C LEU A 44 17.68 2.10 -6.77
N LEU A 45 17.80 1.87 -8.08
CA LEU A 45 16.85 2.39 -9.07
C LEU A 45 15.43 1.84 -8.87
N SER A 46 15.26 0.61 -8.36
CA SER A 46 13.92 0.05 -8.16
C SER A 46 13.08 0.85 -7.17
N TYR A 47 13.66 1.44 -6.12
CA TYR A 47 12.91 2.28 -5.18
C TYR A 47 12.44 3.59 -5.78
N MET A 48 13.22 4.18 -6.70
CA MET A 48 12.78 5.34 -7.46
C MET A 48 11.57 5.00 -8.35
N TYR A 49 11.63 3.88 -9.08
CA TYR A 49 10.54 3.46 -9.97
C TYR A 49 9.30 2.98 -9.21
N LEU A 50 9.45 2.23 -8.11
CA LEU A 50 8.35 1.88 -7.21
C LEU A 50 7.69 3.13 -6.63
N SER A 51 8.49 4.14 -6.27
CA SER A 51 7.97 5.43 -5.80
C SER A 51 7.21 6.17 -6.91
N TYR A 52 7.70 6.16 -8.16
CA TYR A 52 6.97 6.72 -9.31
C TYR A 52 5.62 6.02 -9.53
N LEU A 53 5.56 4.69 -9.39
CA LEU A 53 4.30 3.94 -9.46
C LEU A 53 3.34 4.40 -8.34
N ALA A 54 3.83 4.57 -7.12
CA ALA A 54 3.02 4.95 -5.97
C ALA A 54 2.44 6.37 -6.04
N ILE A 55 3.11 7.30 -6.75
CA ILE A 55 2.64 8.69 -6.94
C ILE A 55 1.90 8.90 -8.28
N ASP A 56 1.42 7.83 -8.92
CA ASP A 56 0.69 7.89 -10.20
C ASP A 56 1.50 8.52 -11.35
N SER A 57 2.83 8.36 -11.29
CA SER A 57 3.77 8.82 -12.32
C SER A 57 4.38 7.63 -13.09
N GLY A 58 3.61 6.55 -13.25
CA GLY A 58 4.04 5.31 -13.93
C GLY A 58 4.57 5.55 -15.35
N ARG A 59 4.08 6.59 -16.05
CA ARG A 59 4.55 6.94 -17.41
C ARG A 59 6.06 7.18 -17.49
N ILE A 60 6.68 7.65 -16.41
CA ILE A 60 8.14 7.82 -16.33
C ILE A 60 8.83 6.45 -16.36
N VAL A 61 8.29 5.46 -15.64
CA VAL A 61 8.78 4.06 -15.64
C VAL A 61 8.74 3.50 -17.06
N ALA A 62 7.65 3.70 -17.81
CA ALA A 62 7.53 3.25 -19.20
C ALA A 62 8.43 4.02 -20.19
N SER A 63 8.82 5.26 -19.88
CA SER A 63 9.76 6.05 -20.69
C SER A 63 11.20 5.58 -20.49
N ASP A 64 11.59 5.37 -19.23
CA ASP A 64 12.96 5.08 -18.84
C ASP A 64 13.33 3.61 -19.07
N ILE A 65 12.41 2.70 -18.77
CA ILE A 65 12.62 1.24 -18.90
C ILE A 65 11.95 0.78 -20.19
N LYS A 66 12.75 0.54 -21.23
CA LYS A 66 12.26 0.04 -22.53
C LYS A 66 11.87 -1.45 -22.44
N GLU A 67 10.99 -1.89 -23.35
CA GLU A 67 10.44 -3.27 -23.38
C GLU A 67 11.50 -4.38 -23.43
N GLY A 68 12.68 -4.11 -24.00
CA GLY A 68 13.81 -5.05 -24.09
C GLY A 68 14.92 -4.81 -23.08
N ASN A 69 14.66 -4.12 -21.96
CA ASN A 69 15.66 -3.91 -20.92
C ASN A 69 16.06 -5.26 -20.30
N SER A 70 17.35 -5.58 -20.27
CA SER A 70 17.89 -6.84 -19.75
C SER A 70 18.12 -6.83 -18.23
N THR A 71 17.78 -5.74 -17.55
CA THR A 71 17.91 -5.62 -16.09
C THR A 71 16.62 -6.04 -15.39
N PRO A 72 16.68 -6.44 -14.11
CA PRO A 72 15.48 -6.76 -13.32
C PRO A 72 14.44 -5.63 -13.25
N LEU A 73 14.84 -4.38 -13.55
CA LEU A 73 13.94 -3.23 -13.66
C LEU A 73 12.83 -3.43 -14.70
N GLN A 74 13.02 -4.33 -15.68
CA GLN A 74 11.97 -4.71 -16.62
C GLN A 74 10.69 -5.17 -15.89
N ALA A 75 10.83 -5.80 -14.71
CA ALA A 75 9.69 -6.20 -13.89
C ALA A 75 8.78 -5.01 -13.52
N LEU A 76 9.36 -3.85 -13.19
CA LEU A 76 8.62 -2.66 -12.79
C LEU A 76 7.87 -2.00 -13.97
N ARG A 77 8.40 -2.15 -15.19
CA ARG A 77 7.65 -1.79 -16.40
C ARG A 77 6.41 -2.67 -16.56
N LEU A 78 6.55 -3.98 -16.38
CA LEU A 78 5.42 -4.91 -16.46
C LEU A 78 4.36 -4.63 -15.38
N VAL A 79 4.78 -4.22 -14.18
CA VAL A 79 3.86 -3.75 -13.12
C VAL A 79 3.06 -2.55 -13.61
N HIS A 80 3.72 -1.53 -14.19
CA HIS A 80 3.02 -0.38 -14.75
C HIS A 80 2.00 -0.81 -15.83
N GLU A 81 2.40 -1.66 -16.77
CA GLU A 81 1.53 -2.13 -17.84
C GLU A 81 0.31 -2.88 -17.30
N ALA A 82 0.47 -3.66 -16.22
CA ALA A 82 -0.63 -4.36 -15.56
C ALA A 82 -1.61 -3.38 -14.89
N PHE A 83 -1.12 -2.30 -14.29
CA PHE A 83 -1.96 -1.27 -13.66
C PHE A 83 -2.75 -0.46 -14.70
N GLU A 84 -2.15 -0.14 -15.84
CA GLU A 84 -2.82 0.61 -16.93
C GLU A 84 -3.80 -0.26 -17.74
N GLN A 85 -3.45 -1.53 -17.95
CA GLN A 85 -4.19 -2.46 -18.81
C GLN A 85 -4.66 -3.69 -18.03
N PRO A 86 -5.72 -3.58 -17.20
CA PRO A 86 -6.26 -4.71 -16.45
C PRO A 86 -6.69 -5.90 -17.32
N SER A 87 -6.98 -5.68 -18.61
CA SER A 87 -7.34 -6.74 -19.56
C SER A 87 -6.16 -7.64 -19.96
N ARG A 88 -4.92 -7.21 -19.75
CA ARG A 88 -3.70 -7.97 -20.06
C ARG A 88 -2.99 -8.50 -18.82
N THR A 89 -3.57 -8.33 -17.64
CA THR A 89 -2.97 -8.75 -16.37
C THR A 89 -2.56 -10.22 -16.38
N GLU A 90 -3.40 -11.13 -16.90
CA GLU A 90 -3.08 -12.56 -16.99
C GLU A 90 -1.84 -12.84 -17.88
N GLU A 91 -1.77 -12.21 -19.06
CA GLU A 91 -0.62 -12.33 -19.98
C GLU A 91 0.68 -11.81 -19.34
N LEU A 92 0.57 -10.73 -18.56
CA LEU A 92 1.72 -10.11 -17.88
C LEU A 92 2.16 -10.94 -16.67
N LEU A 93 1.21 -11.52 -15.93
CA LEU A 93 1.49 -12.42 -14.79
C LEU A 93 2.20 -13.71 -15.25
N GLU A 94 1.84 -14.26 -16.41
CA GLU A 94 2.54 -15.40 -17.00
C GLU A 94 4.02 -15.05 -17.26
N LYS A 95 4.29 -13.93 -17.94
CA LYS A 95 5.66 -13.46 -18.21
C LYS A 95 6.47 -13.20 -16.93
N LEU A 96 5.83 -12.58 -15.94
CA LEU A 96 6.46 -12.29 -14.65
C LEU A 96 6.81 -13.58 -13.88
N THR A 97 5.89 -14.55 -13.87
CA THR A 97 6.09 -15.84 -13.20
C THR A 97 7.19 -16.66 -13.89
N ASP A 98 7.23 -16.67 -15.22
CA ASP A 98 8.29 -17.32 -16.00
C ASP A 98 9.68 -16.72 -15.69
N LYS A 99 9.75 -15.40 -15.52
CA LYS A 99 10.99 -14.71 -15.15
C LYS A 99 11.45 -15.05 -13.74
N VAL A 100 10.54 -15.11 -12.77
CA VAL A 100 10.83 -15.55 -11.40
C VAL A 100 11.35 -16.98 -11.36
N ALA A 101 10.80 -17.88 -12.19
CA ALA A 101 11.25 -19.27 -12.26
C ALA A 101 12.60 -19.46 -12.98
N GLY A 102 12.93 -18.56 -13.92
CA GLY A 102 14.07 -18.69 -14.82
C GLY A 102 15.33 -17.91 -14.41
N GLU A 103 15.22 -16.87 -13.60
CA GLU A 103 16.34 -15.99 -13.22
C GLU A 103 16.69 -16.13 -11.72
N GLU A 104 17.99 -16.13 -11.40
CA GLU A 104 18.45 -15.91 -10.02
C GLU A 104 18.16 -14.45 -9.64
N ASP A 105 17.02 -14.20 -9.02
CA ASP A 105 16.62 -12.86 -8.56
C ASP A 105 17.33 -12.51 -7.24
N GLU A 106 18.64 -12.29 -7.31
CA GLU A 106 19.45 -11.81 -6.18
C GLU A 106 18.88 -10.52 -5.58
N THR A 107 18.28 -9.67 -6.43
CA THR A 107 17.72 -8.37 -6.05
C THR A 107 16.33 -8.41 -5.45
N ASN A 108 15.63 -9.56 -5.48
CA ASN A 108 14.23 -9.71 -5.06
C ASN A 108 13.21 -8.85 -5.85
N ILE A 109 13.62 -8.21 -6.95
CA ILE A 109 12.80 -7.28 -7.74
C ILE A 109 11.72 -8.05 -8.52
N TRP A 110 12.07 -9.17 -9.13
CA TRP A 110 11.11 -10.00 -9.87
C TRP A 110 10.06 -10.59 -8.95
N HIS A 111 10.47 -11.09 -7.78
CA HIS A 111 9.54 -11.64 -6.78
C HIS A 111 8.56 -10.59 -6.27
N LEU A 112 9.06 -9.40 -5.90
CA LEU A 112 8.21 -8.31 -5.41
C LEU A 112 7.26 -7.79 -6.50
N ALA A 113 7.78 -7.51 -7.70
CA ALA A 113 6.96 -7.05 -8.81
C ALA A 113 5.83 -8.03 -9.14
N THR A 114 6.15 -9.32 -9.23
CA THR A 114 5.17 -10.37 -9.50
C THR A 114 4.10 -10.44 -8.41
N ALA A 115 4.52 -10.43 -7.14
CA ALA A 115 3.58 -10.45 -6.02
C ALA A 115 2.69 -9.20 -5.95
N ILE A 116 3.23 -8.01 -6.25
CA ILE A 116 2.47 -6.76 -6.32
C ILE A 116 1.36 -6.86 -7.37
N VAL A 117 1.63 -7.40 -8.56
CA VAL A 117 0.60 -7.57 -9.60
C VAL A 117 -0.46 -8.58 -9.17
N TYR A 118 -0.07 -9.70 -8.57
CA TYR A 118 -1.05 -10.66 -8.01
C TYR A 118 -1.91 -10.02 -6.91
N CYS A 119 -1.34 -9.17 -6.06
CA CYS A 119 -2.08 -8.45 -5.02
C CYS A 119 -3.07 -7.44 -5.63
N HIS A 120 -2.65 -6.72 -6.67
CA HIS A 120 -3.50 -5.77 -7.39
C HIS A 120 -4.68 -6.46 -8.08
N ASP A 121 -4.49 -7.68 -8.59
CA ASP A 121 -5.56 -8.51 -9.17
C ASP A 121 -6.41 -9.25 -8.12
N GLY A 122 -6.13 -9.08 -6.83
CA GLY A 122 -6.83 -9.74 -5.73
C GLY A 122 -6.47 -11.22 -5.52
N GLN A 123 -5.47 -11.75 -6.23
CA GLN A 123 -5.00 -13.13 -6.14
C GLN A 123 -3.95 -13.32 -5.04
N PHE A 124 -4.31 -13.02 -3.79
CA PHE A 124 -3.38 -13.05 -2.65
C PHE A 124 -2.73 -14.42 -2.39
N GLU A 125 -3.45 -15.52 -2.66
CA GLU A 125 -2.89 -16.88 -2.51
C GLU A 125 -1.76 -17.14 -3.51
N ASN A 126 -1.86 -16.62 -4.73
CA ASN A 126 -0.81 -16.75 -5.74
C ASN A 126 0.38 -15.85 -5.42
N ALA A 127 0.14 -14.65 -4.89
CA ALA A 127 1.21 -13.80 -4.35
C ALA A 127 2.00 -14.53 -3.24
N LEU A 128 1.32 -15.19 -2.30
CA LEU A 128 1.97 -15.95 -1.24
C LEU A 128 2.80 -17.14 -1.74
N LYS A 129 2.41 -17.77 -2.85
CA LYS A 129 3.22 -18.85 -3.48
C LYS A 129 4.53 -18.30 -4.04
N ILE A 130 4.50 -17.12 -4.67
CA ILE A 130 5.70 -16.45 -5.19
C ILE A 130 6.64 -16.02 -4.06
N LEU A 131 6.09 -15.51 -2.96
CA LEU A 131 6.88 -15.03 -1.82
C LEU A 131 7.36 -16.14 -0.88
N HIS A 132 6.95 -17.40 -1.13
CA HIS A 132 7.19 -18.50 -0.22
C HIS A 132 8.69 -18.79 -0.04
N GLY A 133 9.14 -18.87 1.21
CA GLY A 133 10.52 -19.23 1.56
C GLY A 133 11.53 -18.09 1.48
N SER A 134 11.13 -16.89 1.04
CA SER A 134 12.01 -15.71 1.07
C SER A 134 12.28 -15.28 2.51
N THR A 135 13.55 -15.01 2.81
CA THR A 135 14.00 -14.40 4.08
C THR A 135 14.17 -12.89 3.96
N ASN A 136 13.84 -12.30 2.81
CA ASN A 136 13.88 -10.84 2.63
C ASN A 136 12.68 -10.22 3.37
N LEU A 137 12.96 -9.25 4.23
CA LEU A 137 11.95 -8.54 5.03
C LEU A 137 10.86 -7.89 4.16
N GLU A 138 11.16 -7.46 2.94
CA GLU A 138 10.16 -6.94 2.00
C GLU A 138 9.16 -7.99 1.56
N SER A 139 9.65 -9.18 1.17
CA SER A 139 8.80 -10.30 0.78
C SER A 139 7.98 -10.81 1.95
N MET A 140 8.56 -10.81 3.16
CA MET A 140 7.85 -11.16 4.38
C MET A 140 6.78 -10.12 4.74
N ALA A 141 7.07 -8.82 4.64
CA ALA A 141 6.11 -7.75 4.90
C ALA A 141 4.94 -7.79 3.91
N LEU A 142 5.22 -8.01 2.62
CA LEU A 142 4.17 -8.17 1.60
C LEU A 142 3.34 -9.45 1.85
N SER A 143 3.97 -10.52 2.31
CA SER A 143 3.26 -11.74 2.73
C SER A 143 2.36 -11.49 3.95
N VAL A 144 2.79 -10.68 4.93
CA VAL A 144 1.95 -10.25 6.05
C VAL A 144 0.71 -9.52 5.54
N GLN A 145 0.87 -8.56 4.62
CA GLN A 145 -0.25 -7.85 4.01
C GLN A 145 -1.22 -8.80 3.30
N CYS A 146 -0.72 -9.76 2.52
CA CYS A 146 -1.54 -10.79 1.87
C CYS A 146 -2.33 -11.63 2.90
N LEU A 147 -1.68 -12.09 3.96
CA LEU A 147 -2.32 -12.88 5.02
C LEU A 147 -3.41 -12.09 5.75
N LEU A 148 -3.21 -10.80 6.00
CA LEU A 148 -4.22 -9.92 6.58
C LEU A 148 -5.41 -9.73 5.62
N ARG A 149 -5.18 -9.58 4.31
CA ARG A 149 -6.27 -9.52 3.31
C ARG A 149 -7.06 -10.82 3.23
N LEU A 150 -6.42 -11.96 3.46
CA LEU A 150 -7.06 -13.27 3.57
C LEU A 150 -7.68 -13.56 4.94
N GLN A 151 -7.70 -12.57 5.85
CA GLN A 151 -8.21 -12.70 7.23
C GLN A 151 -7.51 -13.79 8.06
N ARG A 152 -6.27 -14.15 7.71
CA ARG A 152 -5.41 -15.11 8.43
C ARG A 152 -4.45 -14.40 9.37
N VAL A 153 -5.02 -13.68 10.34
CA VAL A 153 -4.27 -12.91 11.36
C VAL A 153 -3.36 -13.83 12.20
N ASP A 154 -3.76 -15.08 12.39
CA ASP A 154 -2.97 -16.12 13.05
C ASP A 154 -1.64 -16.38 12.36
N LEU A 155 -1.64 -16.52 11.03
CA LEU A 155 -0.42 -16.74 10.24
C LEU A 155 0.39 -15.46 10.11
N ALA A 156 -0.28 -14.31 9.95
CA ALA A 156 0.38 -13.02 9.88
C ALA A 156 1.22 -12.76 11.16
N LYS A 157 0.66 -13.06 12.34
CA LYS A 157 1.37 -12.97 13.61
C LYS A 157 2.60 -13.87 13.69
N GLN A 158 2.49 -15.12 13.22
CA GLN A 158 3.62 -16.05 13.20
C GLN A 158 4.72 -15.58 12.25
N LEU A 159 4.35 -14.97 11.11
CA LEU A 159 5.32 -14.44 10.17
C LEU A 159 6.02 -13.19 10.73
N VAL A 160 5.29 -12.30 11.40
CA VAL A 160 5.90 -11.15 12.10
C VAL A 160 6.89 -11.63 13.16
N ALA A 161 6.58 -12.66 13.94
CA ALA A 161 7.53 -13.22 14.91
C ALA A 161 8.85 -13.66 14.25
N LYS A 162 8.80 -14.26 13.04
CA LYS A 162 10.00 -14.60 12.26
C LYS A 162 10.73 -13.35 11.74
N MET A 163 10.00 -12.29 11.37
CA MET A 163 10.62 -11.02 10.98
C MET A 163 11.40 -10.41 12.16
N GLN A 164 10.87 -10.52 13.38
CA GLN A 164 11.54 -10.06 14.61
C GLN A 164 12.82 -10.84 14.93
N GLU A 165 12.84 -12.15 14.64
CA GLU A 165 14.05 -12.97 14.77
C GLU A 165 15.16 -12.51 13.80
N ILE A 166 14.81 -11.95 12.64
CA ILE A 166 15.76 -11.41 11.66
C ILE A 166 16.22 -10.01 12.07
N SER A 167 15.29 -9.10 12.30
CA SER A 167 15.54 -7.74 12.78
C SER A 167 14.25 -7.14 13.35
N ASP A 168 14.22 -7.03 14.67
CA ASP A 168 13.09 -6.43 15.40
C ASP A 168 13.03 -4.90 15.18
N ASP A 169 14.17 -4.24 14.98
CA ASP A 169 14.30 -2.79 14.79
C ASP A 169 14.11 -2.31 13.34
N ALA A 170 14.00 -3.23 12.37
CA ALA A 170 13.76 -2.87 10.98
C ALA A 170 12.41 -2.18 10.79
N THR A 171 12.40 -1.13 9.97
CA THR A 171 11.20 -0.33 9.64
C THR A 171 10.03 -1.21 9.21
N LEU A 172 10.27 -2.21 8.34
CA LEU A 172 9.24 -3.12 7.86
C LEU A 172 8.71 -4.07 8.94
N THR A 173 9.57 -4.54 9.84
CA THR A 173 9.16 -5.41 10.95
C THR A 173 8.22 -4.66 11.89
N GLN A 174 8.57 -3.43 12.25
CA GLN A 174 7.75 -2.56 13.09
C GLN A 174 6.41 -2.21 12.39
N LEU A 175 6.41 -1.86 11.10
CA LEU A 175 5.16 -1.65 10.36
C LEU A 175 4.29 -2.90 10.33
N ALA A 176 4.89 -4.08 10.11
CA ALA A 176 4.16 -5.34 10.10
C ALA A 176 3.56 -5.68 11.47
N GLN A 177 4.27 -5.36 12.57
CA GLN A 177 3.73 -5.44 13.93
C GLN A 177 2.51 -4.53 14.08
N ALA A 178 2.59 -3.27 13.64
CA ALA A 178 1.47 -2.33 13.71
C ALA A 178 0.26 -2.83 12.91
N TRP A 179 0.46 -3.35 11.69
CA TRP A 179 -0.63 -3.90 10.87
C TRP A 179 -1.31 -5.11 11.52
N VAL A 180 -0.54 -6.03 12.09
CA VAL A 180 -1.09 -7.19 12.80
C VAL A 180 -1.81 -6.77 14.08
N ALA A 181 -1.27 -5.80 14.82
CA ALA A 181 -1.89 -5.28 16.03
C ALA A 181 -3.24 -4.61 15.74
N LEU A 182 -3.34 -3.82 14.66
CA LEU A 182 -4.62 -3.25 14.19
C LEU A 182 -5.66 -4.33 13.85
N ALA A 183 -5.23 -5.48 13.35
CA ALA A 183 -6.12 -6.59 12.97
C ALA A 183 -6.55 -7.47 14.15
N GLN A 184 -5.88 -7.40 15.31
CA GLN A 184 -6.20 -8.24 16.48
C GLN A 184 -7.32 -7.68 17.35
N GLY A 185 -7.54 -6.36 17.34
CA GLY A 185 -8.59 -5.69 18.09
C GLY A 185 -8.08 -4.53 18.93
N THR A 186 -8.98 -3.92 19.71
CA THR A 186 -8.73 -2.65 20.42
C THR A 186 -7.64 -2.73 21.48
N GLU A 187 -7.43 -3.89 22.10
CA GLU A 187 -6.39 -4.08 23.13
C GLU A 187 -4.98 -3.85 22.59
N GLN A 188 -4.70 -4.27 21.35
CA GLN A 188 -3.38 -4.15 20.71
C GLN A 188 -3.23 -2.87 19.87
N MET A 189 -4.32 -2.12 19.64
CA MET A 189 -4.25 -0.87 18.86
C MET A 189 -3.31 0.17 19.49
N GLN A 190 -3.19 0.18 20.82
CA GLN A 190 -2.29 1.13 21.50
C GLN A 190 -0.82 0.87 21.15
N ASP A 191 -0.41 -0.39 20.97
CA ASP A 191 0.94 -0.74 20.53
C ASP A 191 1.19 -0.25 19.10
N ALA A 192 0.21 -0.43 18.21
CA ALA A 192 0.27 0.10 16.85
C ALA A 192 0.42 1.64 16.83
N PHE A 193 -0.29 2.34 17.72
CA PHE A 193 -0.18 3.79 17.84
C PHE A 193 1.22 4.24 18.21
N HIS A 194 1.87 3.56 19.16
CA HIS A 194 3.23 3.89 19.57
C HIS A 194 4.22 3.76 18.41
N ILE A 195 4.09 2.72 17.59
CA ILE A 195 4.93 2.53 16.39
C ILE A 195 4.72 3.68 15.39
N TYR A 196 3.46 4.01 15.07
CA TYR A 196 3.19 5.11 14.14
C TYR A 196 3.65 6.46 14.68
N GLN A 197 3.48 6.71 15.97
CA GLN A 197 3.95 7.93 16.62
C GLN A 197 5.48 8.03 16.54
N GLU A 198 6.20 6.97 16.90
CA GLU A 198 7.66 6.93 16.81
C GLU A 198 8.13 7.20 15.37
N PHE A 199 7.44 6.65 14.36
CA PHE A 199 7.81 6.85 12.96
C PHE A 199 7.54 8.28 12.49
N CYS A 200 6.44 8.88 12.93
CA CYS A 200 6.16 10.30 12.68
C CYS A 200 7.24 11.22 13.30
N GLU A 201 7.74 10.88 14.49
CA GLU A 201 8.78 11.64 15.21
C GLU A 201 10.19 11.42 14.62
N LYS A 202 10.55 10.18 14.31
CA LYS A 202 11.87 9.77 13.81
C LYS A 202 12.12 10.21 12.37
N PHE A 203 11.10 10.04 11.52
CA PHE A 203 11.16 10.41 10.12
C PHE A 203 10.43 11.74 9.96
N LYS A 204 9.30 11.72 9.27
CA LYS A 204 8.36 12.83 9.14
C LYS A 204 6.95 12.27 8.99
N PRO A 205 5.90 13.00 9.40
CA PRO A 205 4.54 12.56 9.17
C PRO A 205 4.24 12.46 7.67
N THR A 206 3.90 11.25 7.22
CA THR A 206 3.37 10.96 5.88
C THR A 206 1.88 10.65 5.96
N PRO A 207 1.11 10.79 4.86
CA PRO A 207 -0.29 10.36 4.86
C PRO A 207 -0.47 8.93 5.35
N ALA A 208 0.40 7.99 4.95
CA ALA A 208 0.33 6.60 5.38
C ALA A 208 0.44 6.43 6.90
N LEU A 209 1.42 7.09 7.54
CA LEU A 209 1.60 7.01 8.99
C LEU A 209 0.46 7.70 9.75
N LEU A 210 0.03 8.87 9.28
CA LEU A 210 -1.08 9.64 9.86
C LEU A 210 -2.41 8.88 9.75
N ASN A 211 -2.65 8.19 8.63
CA ASN A 211 -3.81 7.30 8.48
C ASN A 211 -3.73 6.12 9.46
N GLY A 212 -2.54 5.57 9.70
CA GLY A 212 -2.32 4.54 10.74
C GLY A 212 -2.74 5.03 12.12
N GLN A 213 -2.31 6.24 12.52
CA GLN A 213 -2.74 6.88 13.77
C GLN A 213 -4.26 7.15 13.79
N ALA A 214 -4.82 7.62 12.67
CA ALA A 214 -6.25 7.89 12.54
C ALA A 214 -7.08 6.62 12.79
N VAL A 215 -6.69 5.50 12.19
CA VAL A 215 -7.37 4.21 12.38
C VAL A 215 -7.34 3.78 13.83
N VAL A 216 -6.21 3.94 14.54
CA VAL A 216 -6.15 3.67 15.99
C VAL A 216 -7.11 4.57 16.75
N HIS A 217 -7.06 5.89 16.52
CA HIS A 217 -7.94 6.82 17.23
C HIS A 217 -9.42 6.54 16.98
N LEU A 218 -9.81 6.24 15.73
CA LEU A 218 -11.17 5.84 15.39
C LEU A 218 -11.58 4.55 16.10
N GLY A 219 -10.72 3.53 16.11
CA GLY A 219 -10.99 2.26 16.77
C GLY A 219 -11.07 2.35 18.31
N LEU A 220 -10.41 3.36 18.90
CA LEU A 220 -10.46 3.66 20.33
C LEU A 220 -11.48 4.75 20.69
N GLU A 221 -12.36 5.13 19.76
CA GLU A 221 -13.40 6.16 19.92
C GLU A 221 -12.87 7.56 20.31
N ARG A 222 -11.60 7.84 20.00
CA ARG A 222 -10.90 9.12 20.23
C ARG A 222 -11.08 10.05 19.02
N TYR A 223 -12.32 10.49 18.80
CA TYR A 223 -12.71 11.17 17.56
C TYR A 223 -12.09 12.56 17.35
N GLU A 224 -11.76 13.28 18.42
CA GLU A 224 -11.12 14.60 18.33
C GLU A 224 -9.68 14.48 17.83
N GLU A 225 -8.94 13.51 18.36
CA GLU A 225 -7.58 13.19 17.95
C GLU A 225 -7.56 12.64 16.51
N ALA A 226 -8.53 11.79 16.15
CA ALA A 226 -8.70 11.32 14.77
C ALA A 226 -8.92 12.48 13.79
N ASP A 227 -9.77 13.46 14.12
CA ASP A 227 -10.01 14.64 13.27
C ASP A 227 -8.72 15.46 13.08
N SER A 228 -7.91 15.59 14.13
CA SER A 228 -6.63 16.31 14.09
C SER A 228 -5.63 15.66 13.13
N VAL A 229 -5.38 14.35 13.25
CA VAL A 229 -4.42 13.64 12.39
C VAL A 229 -4.89 13.54 10.94
N LEU A 230 -6.20 13.40 10.71
CA LEU A 230 -6.76 13.37 9.35
C LEU A 230 -6.65 14.74 8.65
N ARG A 231 -6.84 15.83 9.39
CA ARG A 231 -6.59 17.19 8.85
C ARG A 231 -5.12 17.40 8.53
N GLU A 232 -4.22 16.92 9.37
CA GLU A 232 -2.79 16.98 9.07
C GLU A 232 -2.47 16.19 7.80
N SER A 233 -3.04 14.98 7.63
CA SER A 233 -2.85 14.16 6.43
C SER A 233 -3.34 14.89 5.17
N LEU A 234 -4.50 15.55 5.21
CA LEU A 234 -4.99 16.38 4.10
C LEU A 234 -4.05 17.54 3.73
N LEU A 235 -3.34 18.14 4.69
CA LEU A 235 -2.35 19.18 4.41
C LEU A 235 -1.13 18.62 3.67
N LYS A 236 -0.77 17.35 3.90
CA LYS A 236 0.31 16.66 3.18
C LYS A 236 -0.13 16.26 1.77
N LYS A 237 -1.33 15.68 1.65
CA LYS A 237 -1.92 15.26 0.38
C LYS A 237 -3.44 15.36 0.45
N HIS A 238 -3.99 16.41 -0.17
CA HIS A 238 -5.41 16.73 -0.12
C HIS A 238 -6.33 15.66 -0.74
N ASN A 239 -5.79 14.80 -1.60
CA ASN A 239 -6.48 13.73 -2.30
C ASN A 239 -5.92 12.36 -1.93
N ASP A 240 -5.44 12.16 -0.71
CA ASP A 240 -4.97 10.85 -0.27
C ASP A 240 -6.13 9.84 -0.17
N TYR A 241 -5.95 8.65 -0.76
CA TYR A 241 -6.98 7.61 -0.87
C TYR A 241 -7.50 7.19 0.50
N ASP A 242 -6.59 6.79 1.40
CA ASP A 242 -6.94 6.27 2.73
C ASP A 242 -7.49 7.38 3.63
N THR A 243 -6.97 8.61 3.53
CA THR A 243 -7.48 9.74 4.31
C THR A 243 -8.91 10.10 3.94
N LEU A 244 -9.26 10.09 2.65
CA LEU A 244 -10.65 10.33 2.22
C LEU A 244 -11.60 9.27 2.78
N ILE A 245 -11.19 8.00 2.78
CA ILE A 245 -11.98 6.91 3.37
C ILE A 245 -12.12 7.10 4.88
N ASN A 246 -11.02 7.33 5.59
CA ASN A 246 -11.04 7.53 7.04
C ASN A 246 -11.85 8.77 7.45
N LEU A 247 -11.88 9.83 6.63
CA LEU A 247 -12.75 10.99 6.84
C LEU A 247 -14.24 10.67 6.67
N MET A 248 -14.61 9.79 5.74
CA MET A 248 -15.99 9.32 5.60
C MET A 248 -16.41 8.52 6.84
N VAL A 249 -15.54 7.61 7.31
CA VAL A 249 -15.78 6.82 8.53
C VAL A 249 -15.90 7.74 9.75
N HIS A 250 -14.99 8.70 9.91
CA HIS A 250 -15.05 9.71 10.97
C HIS A 250 -16.36 10.51 10.95
N ALA A 251 -16.76 10.98 9.78
CA ALA A 251 -18.00 11.75 9.62
C ALA A 251 -19.24 10.93 9.99
N HIS A 252 -19.28 9.64 9.62
CA HIS A 252 -20.33 8.72 10.00
C HIS A 252 -20.38 8.52 11.53
N LEU A 253 -19.24 8.21 12.16
CA LEU A 253 -19.16 7.92 13.60
C LEU A 253 -19.46 9.14 14.48
N THR A 254 -19.14 10.35 14.01
CA THR A 254 -19.38 11.61 14.75
C THR A 254 -20.75 12.22 14.47
N GLY A 255 -21.59 11.60 13.63
CA GLY A 255 -22.91 12.12 13.26
C GLY A 255 -22.85 13.43 12.47
N LYS A 256 -21.76 13.67 11.73
CA LYS A 256 -21.68 14.81 10.81
C LYS A 256 -22.74 14.66 9.70
N PRO A 257 -23.20 15.77 9.10
CA PRO A 257 -24.19 15.72 8.02
C PRO A 257 -23.73 14.84 6.85
N THR A 258 -24.66 14.14 6.22
CA THR A 258 -24.39 13.22 5.10
C THR A 258 -23.63 13.90 3.96
N GLU A 259 -23.82 15.21 3.76
CA GLU A 259 -23.11 16.01 2.77
C GLU A 259 -21.58 15.96 2.94
N ALA A 260 -21.09 15.83 4.18
CA ALA A 260 -19.65 15.70 4.43
C ALA A 260 -19.11 14.36 3.91
N ILE A 261 -19.89 13.28 4.07
CA ILE A 261 -19.56 11.95 3.55
C ILE A 261 -19.62 11.97 2.02
N THR A 262 -20.71 12.51 1.45
CA THR A 262 -20.90 12.62 0.00
C THR A 262 -19.77 13.40 -0.66
N ARG A 263 -19.35 14.54 -0.10
CA ARG A 263 -18.24 15.34 -0.64
C ARG A 263 -16.93 14.54 -0.71
N ASN A 264 -16.60 13.82 0.36
CA ASN A 264 -15.38 13.00 0.39
C ASN A 264 -15.47 11.82 -0.58
N LEU A 265 -16.67 11.23 -0.74
CA LEU A 265 -16.93 10.17 -1.72
C LEU A 265 -16.81 10.68 -3.16
N GLU A 266 -17.32 11.87 -3.47
CA GLU A 266 -17.18 12.51 -4.78
C GLU A 266 -15.71 12.75 -5.11
N GLN A 267 -14.93 13.24 -4.13
CA GLN A 267 -13.50 13.42 -4.29
C GLN A 267 -12.79 12.07 -4.52
N LEU A 268 -13.16 11.03 -3.77
CA LEU A 268 -12.60 9.68 -3.97
C LEU A 268 -12.92 9.13 -5.37
N ARG A 269 -14.15 9.31 -5.85
CA ARG A 269 -14.55 8.91 -7.22
C ARG A 269 -13.81 9.71 -8.29
N GLN A 270 -13.52 10.99 -8.03
CA GLN A 270 -12.79 11.84 -8.98
C GLN A 270 -11.35 11.37 -9.16
N PHE A 271 -10.63 11.09 -8.07
CA PHE A 271 -9.20 10.75 -8.13
C PHE A 271 -8.94 9.25 -8.27
N TYR A 272 -9.83 8.39 -7.74
CA TYR A 272 -9.66 6.94 -7.69
C TYR A 272 -10.92 6.19 -8.16
N PRO A 273 -11.40 6.44 -9.39
CA PRO A 273 -12.64 5.85 -9.90
C PRO A 273 -12.62 4.32 -10.00
N LYS A 274 -11.43 3.73 -10.16
CA LYS A 274 -11.23 2.27 -10.30
C LYS A 274 -10.76 1.60 -9.01
N SER A 275 -10.80 2.28 -7.87
CA SER A 275 -10.36 1.68 -6.61
C SER A 275 -11.27 0.55 -6.14
N ASP A 276 -10.71 -0.35 -5.33
CA ASP A 276 -11.45 -1.45 -4.69
C ASP A 276 -12.68 -0.91 -3.94
N PHE A 277 -12.50 0.14 -3.13
CA PHE A 277 -13.58 0.74 -2.35
C PHE A 277 -14.72 1.28 -3.22
N VAL A 278 -14.42 2.06 -4.26
CA VAL A 278 -15.46 2.63 -5.14
C VAL A 278 -16.19 1.53 -5.89
N THR A 279 -15.45 0.53 -6.40
CA THR A 279 -16.02 -0.61 -7.13
C THR A 279 -16.91 -1.47 -6.24
N ASP A 280 -16.48 -1.75 -5.00
CA ASP A 280 -17.27 -2.50 -4.02
C ASP A 280 -18.53 -1.73 -3.59
N LEU A 281 -18.41 -0.43 -3.35
CA LEU A 281 -19.54 0.42 -3.00
C LEU A 281 -20.58 0.47 -4.12
N ASP A 282 -20.15 0.65 -5.38
CA ASP A 282 -21.07 0.67 -6.53
C ASP A 282 -21.80 -0.68 -6.71
N LYS A 283 -21.10 -1.79 -6.51
CA LYS A 283 -21.70 -3.14 -6.53
C LYS A 283 -22.75 -3.30 -5.44
N LYS A 284 -22.43 -2.89 -4.20
CA LYS A 284 -23.35 -2.97 -3.05
C LYS A 284 -24.56 -2.07 -3.24
N SER A 285 -24.39 -0.86 -3.75
CA SER A 285 -25.51 0.04 -4.07
C SER A 285 -26.43 -0.55 -5.14
N ALA A 286 -25.88 -1.10 -6.23
CA ALA A 286 -26.66 -1.75 -7.27
C ALA A 286 -27.39 -3.01 -6.77
N GLU A 287 -26.74 -3.79 -5.89
CA GLU A 287 -27.37 -4.93 -5.24
C GLU A 287 -28.51 -4.50 -4.32
N PHE A 288 -28.32 -3.45 -3.53
CA PHE A 288 -29.35 -2.88 -2.67
C PHE A 288 -30.57 -2.42 -3.48
N ASP A 289 -30.36 -1.65 -4.56
CA ASP A 289 -31.45 -1.20 -5.43
C ASP A 289 -32.22 -2.37 -6.04
N ARG A 290 -31.51 -3.42 -6.46
CA ARG A 290 -32.13 -4.65 -6.97
C ARG A 290 -32.98 -5.34 -5.90
N LEU A 291 -32.50 -5.39 -4.65
CA LEU A 291 -33.24 -5.99 -3.53
C LEU A 291 -34.47 -5.14 -3.17
N CYS A 292 -34.35 -3.81 -3.16
CA CYS A 292 -35.48 -2.91 -2.95
C CYS A 292 -36.60 -3.15 -3.96
N LEU A 293 -36.28 -3.34 -5.24
CA LEU A 293 -37.27 -3.67 -6.28
C LEU A 293 -37.87 -5.07 -6.13
N GLN A 294 -37.05 -6.04 -5.69
CA GLN A 294 -37.47 -7.44 -5.54
C GLN A 294 -38.39 -7.65 -4.32
N TYR A 295 -38.17 -6.87 -3.26
CA TYR A 295 -38.94 -6.93 -2.02
C TYR A 295 -39.86 -5.74 -1.82
N ASP A 296 -40.05 -4.91 -2.86
CA ASP A 296 -41.08 -3.87 -2.84
C ASP A 296 -42.43 -4.59 -2.64
N VAL A 297 -43.06 -4.33 -1.49
CA VAL A 297 -44.34 -4.95 -1.16
C VAL A 297 -45.32 -4.44 -2.20
N GLU A 298 -45.94 -5.32 -2.99
CA GLU A 298 -47.08 -4.96 -3.84
C GLU A 298 -48.16 -4.30 -2.97
N GLY A 299 -48.13 -2.96 -2.86
CA GLY A 299 -49.05 -2.16 -2.05
C GLY A 299 -48.53 -1.65 -0.70
N GLY A 300 -47.25 -1.82 -0.34
CA GLY A 300 -46.67 -1.19 0.84
C GLY A 300 -46.29 0.27 0.56
N GLU A 301 -46.74 1.20 1.39
CA GLU A 301 -46.39 2.63 1.28
C GLU A 301 -44.89 2.80 1.05
N LYS A 302 -44.55 3.47 -0.06
CA LYS A 302 -43.20 3.91 -0.44
C LYS A 302 -42.36 4.22 0.81
N LEU A 303 -41.50 3.28 1.20
CA LEU A 303 -40.43 3.54 2.15
C LEU A 303 -39.55 4.59 1.48
N LEU A 304 -39.77 5.84 1.90
CA LEU A 304 -39.04 7.02 1.47
C LEU A 304 -37.55 6.72 1.57
N ALA A 305 -36.88 6.78 0.41
CA ALA A 305 -35.44 6.77 0.30
C ALA A 305 -34.84 7.77 1.29
N VAL A 306 -33.96 7.27 2.16
CA VAL A 306 -33.06 8.06 3.00
C VAL A 306 -31.73 8.15 2.29
#